data_AF-A0A089M121-F1
#
_entry.id   AF-A0A089M121-F1
#
_cell.length_a   1.000
_cell.length_b   1.000
_cell.length_c   1.000
_cell.angle_alpha   90.00
_cell.angle_beta   90.00
_cell.angle_gamma   90.00
#
_symmetry.space_group_name_H-M   'P 1'
#
loop_
_entity.id
_entity.type
_entity.pdbx_description
1 polymer ?
#
loop_
_entity_poly.entity_id
_entity_poly.type
_entity_poly.pdbx_seq_one_letter_code
_entity_poly.pdbx_strand_id
1 'polypeptide(L)'
;METAEGSFFPVIDYAAYRKYRVYVSADIRDYISIMGTETDLPSSKDNGLVISWGDVAARALAQEEYIQSYPKSNRISAVKALYSTYVINTFYGQNNTPLFHYDNLEMDLEARKAYSSLLTKDKGSSPFLQKLDGLMKLLKDNGYKLDDGVTEYLKSEVPQS
;
A
#
# COMPACT_ATOMS: atom_id res chain seq x y z
N MET A 1 -26.94 19.77 -26.28
CA MET A 1 -25.84 20.37 -25.51
C MET A 1 -25.55 19.42 -24.37
N GLU A 2 -24.52 18.61 -24.51
CA GLU A 2 -23.98 17.79 -23.42
C GLU A 2 -22.68 18.44 -23.00
N THR A 3 -22.61 18.91 -21.75
CA THR A 3 -21.39 19.46 -21.16
C THR A 3 -20.56 18.29 -20.63
N ALA A 4 -19.50 17.94 -21.36
CA ALA A 4 -18.43 17.11 -20.81
C ALA A 4 -17.65 17.96 -19.79
N GLU A 5 -17.89 17.73 -18.50
CA GLU A 5 -17.07 18.28 -17.43
C GLU A 5 -15.73 17.54 -17.40
N GLY A 6 -14.80 17.97 -18.25
CA GLY A 6 -13.40 17.55 -18.18
C GLY A 6 -12.73 18.18 -16.97
N SER A 7 -12.68 17.48 -15.84
CA SER A 7 -11.85 17.89 -14.71
C SER A 7 -10.37 17.62 -15.03
N PHE A 8 -9.55 18.66 -15.06
CA PHE A 8 -8.10 18.53 -15.15
C PHE A 8 -7.50 18.51 -13.75
N PHE A 9 -6.83 17.42 -13.38
CA PHE A 9 -6.07 17.34 -12.13
C PHE A 9 -4.58 17.50 -12.45
N PRO A 10 -3.93 18.60 -12.02
CA PRO A 10 -2.49 18.75 -12.23
C PRO A 10 -1.75 17.66 -11.46
N VAL A 11 -1.01 16.81 -12.20
CA VAL A 11 -0.06 15.86 -11.61
C VAL A 11 1.30 16.52 -11.58
N ILE A 12 1.88 16.62 -10.39
CA ILE A 12 3.23 17.15 -10.22
C ILE A 12 4.21 16.12 -10.80
N ASP A 13 5.07 16.54 -11.73
CA ASP A 13 6.17 15.69 -12.20
C ASP A 13 7.28 15.62 -11.14
N TYR A 14 7.19 14.63 -10.25
CA TYR A 14 8.21 14.40 -9.23
C TYR A 14 9.52 13.85 -9.82
N ALA A 15 9.50 13.28 -11.02
CA ALA A 15 10.72 12.86 -11.71
C ALA A 15 11.60 14.07 -12.05
N ALA A 16 11.01 15.21 -12.45
CA ALA A 16 11.73 16.46 -12.69
C ALA A 16 12.47 16.98 -11.45
N TYR A 17 12.01 16.66 -10.23
CA TYR A 17 12.66 17.06 -8.99
C TYR A 17 13.81 16.17 -8.55
N ARG A 18 14.07 15.04 -9.23
CA ARG A 18 15.18 14.13 -8.90
C ARG A 18 16.55 14.83 -8.89
N LYS A 19 16.75 15.83 -9.76
CA LYS A 19 17.99 16.63 -9.82
C LYS A 19 18.26 17.47 -8.57
N TYR A 20 17.24 17.75 -7.76
CA TYR A 20 17.37 18.55 -6.54
C TYR A 20 17.60 17.73 -5.27
N ARG A 21 17.64 16.39 -5.38
CA ARG A 21 17.80 15.48 -4.24
C ARG A 21 19.02 15.75 -3.36
N VAL A 22 20.08 16.32 -3.93
CA VAL A 22 21.32 16.68 -3.21
C VAL A 22 21.27 18.04 -2.51
N TYR A 23 20.24 18.86 -2.79
CA TYR A 23 20.11 20.22 -2.26
C TYR A 23 18.97 20.38 -1.26
N VAL A 24 18.29 19.29 -0.91
CA VAL A 24 17.16 19.27 0.03
C VAL A 24 17.50 18.42 1.25
N SER A 25 16.77 18.62 2.34
CA SER A 25 16.86 17.76 3.53
C SER A 25 16.49 16.32 3.19
N ALA A 26 17.00 15.38 3.99
CA ALA A 26 16.80 13.94 3.75
C ALA A 26 15.31 13.55 3.69
N ASP A 27 14.48 14.14 4.54
CA ASP A 27 13.03 13.90 4.55
C ASP A 27 12.33 14.40 3.27
N ILE A 28 12.80 15.50 2.67
CA ILE A 28 12.23 15.99 1.41
C ILE A 28 12.72 15.15 0.24
N ARG A 29 13.99 14.72 0.25
CA ARG A 29 14.54 13.80 -0.76
C ARG A 29 13.77 12.48 -0.81
N ASP A 30 13.48 11.91 0.35
CA ASP A 30 12.83 10.61 0.44
C ASP A 30 11.33 10.74 0.15
N TYR A 31 10.70 11.86 0.53
CA TYR A 31 9.35 12.20 0.08
C TYR A 31 9.24 12.33 -1.45
N ILE A 32 10.18 13.03 -2.11
CA ILE A 32 10.23 13.12 -3.57
C ILE A 32 10.40 11.72 -4.19
N SER A 33 11.09 10.81 -3.51
CA SER A 33 11.24 9.43 -3.97
C SER A 33 9.92 8.65 -3.90
N ILE A 34 9.20 8.73 -2.78
CA ILE A 34 7.86 8.14 -2.63
C ILE A 34 6.92 8.69 -3.70
N MET A 35 6.83 10.01 -3.83
CA MET A 35 5.91 10.63 -4.79
C MET A 35 6.31 10.37 -6.24
N GLY A 36 7.60 10.25 -6.54
CA GLY A 36 8.07 9.82 -7.86
C GLY A 36 7.57 8.43 -8.23
N THR A 37 7.58 7.49 -7.29
CA THR A 37 6.99 6.15 -7.50
C THR A 37 5.49 6.23 -7.77
N GLU A 38 4.76 7.09 -7.06
CA GLU A 38 3.31 7.29 -7.28
C GLU A 38 3.01 7.83 -8.67
N THR A 39 3.83 8.77 -9.18
CA THR A 39 3.59 9.39 -10.48
C THR A 39 4.06 8.56 -11.66
N ASP A 40 5.21 7.89 -11.52
CA ASP A 40 5.80 7.08 -12.59
C ASP A 40 5.00 5.79 -12.81
N LEU A 41 4.39 5.27 -11.73
CA LEU A 41 3.61 4.05 -11.74
C LEU A 41 2.36 4.23 -10.88
N PRO A 42 1.26 4.80 -11.42
CA PRO A 42 0.00 4.92 -10.71
C PRO A 42 -0.47 3.56 -10.18
N SER A 43 -0.94 3.50 -8.93
CA SER A 43 -1.30 2.23 -8.29
C SER A 43 -2.72 1.75 -8.59
N SER A 44 -3.62 2.66 -8.97
CA SER A 44 -5.04 2.37 -9.14
C SER A 44 -5.63 3.02 -10.37
N LYS A 45 -6.58 2.33 -10.99
CA LYS A 45 -7.45 2.83 -12.05
C LYS A 45 -8.83 2.20 -11.90
N ASP A 46 -9.88 3.02 -12.06
CA ASP A 46 -11.28 2.56 -11.97
C ASP A 46 -11.57 1.72 -10.72
N ASN A 47 -10.99 2.12 -9.56
CA ASN A 47 -11.10 1.41 -8.29
C ASN A 47 -10.60 -0.07 -8.32
N GLY A 48 -9.59 -0.33 -9.14
CA GLY A 48 -8.81 -1.55 -9.15
C GLY A 48 -7.31 -1.24 -9.13
N LEU A 49 -6.53 -2.13 -8.51
CA LEU A 49 -5.08 -2.09 -8.52
C LEU A 49 -4.57 -2.38 -9.93
N VAL A 50 -3.65 -1.55 -10.41
CA VAL A 50 -2.96 -1.73 -11.71
C VAL A 50 -1.47 -2.01 -11.54
N ILE A 51 -1.03 -2.20 -10.30
CA ILE A 51 0.32 -2.61 -9.90
C ILE A 51 0.26 -3.97 -9.20
N SER A 52 1.41 -4.63 -9.05
CA SER A 52 1.44 -5.94 -8.37
C SER A 52 1.15 -5.78 -6.86
N TRP A 53 0.61 -6.84 -6.25
CA TRP A 53 0.46 -6.93 -4.79
C TRP A 53 1.79 -6.73 -4.03
N GLY A 54 2.90 -7.16 -4.64
CA GLY A 54 4.24 -6.89 -4.11
C GLY A 54 4.58 -5.40 -4.09
N ASP A 55 4.23 -4.66 -5.14
CA ASP A 55 4.43 -3.20 -5.21
C ASP A 55 3.55 -2.47 -4.19
N VAL A 56 2.31 -2.90 -4.00
CA VAL A 56 1.40 -2.35 -2.97
C VAL A 56 2.03 -2.47 -1.58
N ALA A 57 2.47 -3.67 -1.21
CA ALA A 57 3.09 -3.92 0.10
C ALA A 57 4.45 -3.21 0.25
N ALA A 58 5.26 -3.15 -0.81
CA ALA A 58 6.52 -2.44 -0.80
C ALA A 58 6.35 -0.92 -0.60
N ARG A 59 5.31 -0.33 -1.19
CA ARG A 59 4.97 1.09 -0.97
C ARG A 59 4.53 1.34 0.47
N ALA A 60 3.70 0.48 1.06
CA ALA A 60 3.35 0.57 2.48
C ALA A 60 4.60 0.56 3.37
N LEU A 61 5.53 -0.36 3.12
CA LEU A 61 6.77 -0.48 3.91
C LEU A 61 7.66 0.76 3.78
N ALA A 62 7.87 1.27 2.56
CA ALA A 62 8.66 2.48 2.34
C ALA A 62 8.05 3.72 3.03
N GLN A 63 6.72 3.81 3.07
CA GLN A 63 6.01 4.90 3.74
C GLN A 63 6.06 4.75 5.27
N GLU A 64 5.98 3.53 5.79
CA GLU A 64 6.20 3.25 7.22
C GLU A 64 7.61 3.68 7.66
N GLU A 65 8.64 3.30 6.90
CA GLU A 65 10.03 3.68 7.16
C GLU A 65 10.21 5.20 7.17
N TYR A 66 9.59 5.90 6.22
CA TYR A 66 9.57 7.36 6.20
C TYR A 66 8.95 7.96 7.47
N ILE A 67 7.79 7.42 7.89
CA ILE A 67 7.07 7.91 9.06
C ILE A 67 7.90 7.74 10.34
N GLN A 68 8.60 6.62 10.46
CA GLN A 68 9.47 6.32 11.59
C GLN A 68 10.74 7.19 11.57
N SER A 69 11.33 7.40 10.40
CA SER A 69 12.59 8.14 10.23
C SER A 69 12.40 9.65 10.35
N TYR A 70 11.25 10.18 9.92
CA TYR A 70 11.00 11.62 9.80
C TYR A 70 9.71 12.09 10.49
N PRO A 71 9.50 11.81 11.79
CA PRO A 71 8.25 12.10 12.49
C PRO A 71 7.91 13.60 12.58
N LYS A 72 8.89 14.48 12.32
CA LYS A 72 8.75 15.94 12.33
C LYS A 72 8.76 16.58 10.94
N SER A 73 8.80 15.79 9.86
CA SER A 73 8.76 16.36 8.50
C SER A 73 7.46 17.11 8.26
N ASN A 74 7.53 18.22 7.51
CA ASN A 74 6.33 18.91 7.04
C ASN A 74 5.51 18.10 6.02
N ARG A 75 6.03 16.95 5.54
CA ARG A 75 5.31 16.02 4.65
C ARG A 75 4.71 14.82 5.36
N ILE A 76 4.89 14.71 6.68
CA ILE A 76 4.48 13.53 7.45
C ILE A 76 3.00 13.18 7.29
N SER A 77 2.11 14.18 7.26
CA SER A 77 0.66 13.95 7.11
C SER A 77 0.31 13.38 5.74
N ALA A 78 0.97 13.82 4.67
CA ALA A 78 0.75 13.31 3.33
C ALA A 78 1.21 11.85 3.22
N VAL A 79 2.37 11.53 3.79
CA VAL A 79 2.89 10.14 3.78
C VAL A 79 2.03 9.22 4.65
N LYS A 80 1.51 9.69 5.78
CA LYS A 80 0.54 8.92 6.60
C LYS A 80 -0.75 8.59 5.85
N ALA A 81 -1.25 9.52 5.02
CA ALA A 81 -2.43 9.27 4.20
C ALA A 81 -2.18 8.20 3.12
N LEU A 82 -1.02 8.28 2.43
CA LEU A 82 -0.59 7.23 1.50
C LEU A 82 -0.42 5.89 2.22
N TYR A 83 0.27 5.88 3.35
CA TYR A 83 0.48 4.68 4.15
C TYR A 83 -0.84 4.01 4.52
N SER A 84 -1.82 4.77 5.03
CA SER A 84 -3.15 4.25 5.32
C SER A 84 -3.79 3.60 4.08
N THR A 85 -3.71 4.26 2.93
CA THR A 85 -4.24 3.73 1.66
C THR A 85 -3.58 2.42 1.26
N TYR A 86 -2.24 2.35 1.32
CA TYR A 86 -1.50 1.14 0.93
C TYR A 86 -1.64 0.00 1.94
N VAL A 87 -1.82 0.31 3.24
CA VAL A 87 -2.21 -0.68 4.25
C VAL A 87 -3.58 -1.25 3.89
N ILE A 88 -4.61 -0.42 3.70
CA ILE A 88 -5.95 -0.92 3.34
C ILE A 88 -5.90 -1.74 2.04
N ASN A 89 -5.24 -1.24 1.01
CA ASN A 89 -5.10 -1.98 -0.24
C ASN A 89 -4.35 -3.32 -0.05
N THR A 90 -3.35 -3.41 0.83
CA THR A 90 -2.66 -4.69 1.11
C THR A 90 -3.59 -5.71 1.74
N PHE A 91 -4.41 -5.30 2.71
CA PHE A 91 -5.21 -6.21 3.54
C PHE A 91 -6.63 -6.48 3.00
N TYR A 92 -7.12 -5.64 2.07
CA TYR A 92 -8.46 -5.75 1.52
C TYR A 92 -8.49 -5.75 -0.02
N GLY A 93 -7.47 -5.20 -0.68
CA GLY A 93 -7.53 -4.88 -2.10
C GLY A 93 -8.43 -3.67 -2.38
N GLN A 94 -8.89 -3.58 -3.63
CA GLN A 94 -9.88 -2.59 -4.06
C GLN A 94 -11.11 -3.31 -4.64
N ASN A 95 -12.20 -2.60 -4.89
CA ASN A 95 -13.45 -3.25 -5.32
C ASN A 95 -13.29 -4.09 -6.60
N ASN A 96 -12.50 -3.62 -7.57
CA ASN A 96 -12.30 -4.35 -8.82
C ASN A 96 -11.11 -5.33 -8.78
N THR A 97 -10.33 -5.30 -7.70
CA THR A 97 -9.19 -6.20 -7.44
C THR A 97 -9.15 -6.53 -5.94
N PRO A 98 -10.16 -7.21 -5.40
CA PRO A 98 -10.23 -7.50 -3.98
C PRO A 98 -9.15 -8.51 -3.60
N LEU A 99 -8.67 -8.47 -2.37
CA LEU A 99 -7.71 -9.47 -1.88
C LEU A 99 -8.33 -10.87 -1.84
N PHE A 100 -9.63 -10.94 -1.53
CA PHE A 100 -10.40 -12.19 -1.51
C PHE A 100 -11.43 -12.14 -2.63
N HIS A 101 -11.45 -13.16 -3.48
CA HIS A 101 -12.37 -13.19 -4.60
C HIS A 101 -13.82 -13.32 -4.14
N TYR A 102 -14.73 -12.57 -4.76
CA TYR A 102 -16.13 -12.51 -4.34
C TYR A 102 -16.90 -13.83 -4.51
N ASP A 103 -16.46 -14.69 -5.42
CA ASP A 103 -17.15 -15.93 -5.80
C ASP A 103 -16.82 -17.09 -4.87
N ASN A 104 -15.57 -17.18 -4.40
CA ASN A 104 -15.08 -18.34 -3.65
C ASN A 104 -14.38 -17.99 -2.33
N LEU A 105 -14.24 -16.69 -2.02
CA LEU A 105 -13.59 -16.16 -0.83
C LEU A 105 -12.10 -16.53 -0.70
N GLU A 106 -11.48 -17.03 -1.77
CA GLU A 106 -10.07 -17.39 -1.79
C GLU A 106 -9.21 -16.14 -1.92
N MET A 107 -8.11 -16.11 -1.19
CA MET A 107 -7.10 -15.08 -1.32
C MET A 107 -6.49 -15.14 -2.73
N ASP A 108 -6.30 -13.97 -3.34
CA ASP A 108 -5.61 -13.82 -4.61
C ASP A 108 -4.24 -14.53 -4.58
N LEU A 109 -4.01 -15.38 -5.58
CA LEU A 109 -2.84 -16.23 -5.64
C LEU A 109 -1.54 -15.41 -5.78
N GLU A 110 -1.58 -14.30 -6.51
CA GLU A 110 -0.42 -13.43 -6.69
C GLU A 110 -0.13 -12.63 -5.43
N ALA A 111 -1.17 -12.21 -4.70
CA ALA A 111 -1.02 -11.62 -3.36
C ALA A 111 -0.36 -12.62 -2.40
N ARG A 112 -0.87 -13.86 -2.35
CA ARG A 112 -0.33 -14.93 -1.51
C ARG A 112 1.16 -15.16 -1.78
N LYS A 113 1.56 -15.25 -3.05
CA LYS A 113 2.98 -15.42 -3.45
C LYS A 113 3.82 -14.22 -3.03
N ALA A 114 3.37 -13.01 -3.34
CA ALA A 114 4.07 -11.78 -3.03
C ALA A 114 4.30 -11.62 -1.52
N TYR A 115 3.26 -11.84 -0.72
CA TYR A 115 3.34 -11.70 0.74
C TYR A 115 4.20 -12.78 1.37
N SER A 116 4.07 -14.03 0.90
CA SER A 116 4.93 -15.12 1.36
C SER A 116 6.40 -14.82 1.07
N SER A 117 6.72 -14.30 -0.12
CA SER A 117 8.09 -13.91 -0.49
C SER A 117 8.59 -12.74 0.37
N LEU A 118 7.78 -11.70 0.56
CA LEU A 118 8.13 -10.54 1.38
C LEU A 118 8.46 -10.94 2.83
N LEU A 119 7.66 -11.85 3.41
CA LEU A 119 7.83 -12.32 4.79
C LEU A 119 9.01 -13.28 5.02
N THR A 120 9.70 -13.71 3.95
CA THR A 120 10.97 -14.47 4.09
C THR A 120 12.16 -13.58 4.43
N LYS A 121 12.05 -12.27 4.16
CA LYS A 121 13.08 -11.29 4.50
C LYS A 121 12.97 -10.92 5.98
N ASP A 122 14.04 -10.33 6.53
CA ASP A 122 14.01 -9.84 7.91
C ASP A 122 12.85 -8.86 8.08
N LYS A 123 11.99 -9.14 9.07
CA LYS A 123 10.79 -8.36 9.40
C LYS A 123 11.15 -7.12 10.21
N GLY A 124 12.35 -7.08 10.79
CA GLY A 124 12.79 -6.01 11.67
C GLY A 124 11.75 -5.69 12.74
N SER A 125 11.59 -4.40 13.04
CA SER A 125 10.58 -3.88 13.97
C SER A 125 9.33 -3.35 13.28
N SER A 126 9.05 -3.72 12.01
CA SER A 126 7.94 -3.17 11.20
C SER A 126 6.57 -3.62 11.72
N PRO A 127 5.71 -2.70 12.24
CA PRO A 127 4.33 -3.04 12.60
C PRO A 127 3.51 -3.54 11.40
N PHE A 128 3.70 -2.97 10.21
CA PHE A 128 3.07 -3.43 8.98
C PHE A 128 3.36 -4.91 8.69
N LEU A 129 4.64 -5.30 8.69
CA LEU A 129 5.03 -6.69 8.42
C LEU A 129 4.56 -7.65 9.52
N GLN A 130 4.47 -7.19 10.78
CA GLN A 130 3.91 -7.99 11.87
C GLN A 130 2.42 -8.31 11.64
N LYS A 131 1.63 -7.32 11.21
CA LYS A 131 0.22 -7.52 10.85
C LYS A 131 0.08 -8.44 9.64
N LEU A 132 0.94 -8.25 8.63
CA LEU A 132 0.92 -9.09 7.43
C LEU A 132 1.28 -10.54 7.74
N ASP A 133 2.27 -10.76 8.61
CA ASP A 133 2.65 -12.09 9.10
C ASP A 133 1.51 -12.76 9.89
N GLY A 134 0.80 -12.01 10.73
CA GLY A 134 -0.36 -12.51 11.47
C GLY A 134 -1.48 -12.98 10.54
N LEU A 135 -1.86 -12.15 9.56
CA LEU A 135 -2.84 -12.52 8.54
C LEU A 135 -2.41 -13.79 7.78
N MET A 136 -1.17 -13.82 7.29
CA MET A 136 -0.66 -14.93 6.47
C MET A 136 -0.56 -16.25 7.23
N LYS A 137 -0.29 -16.22 8.54
CA LYS A 137 -0.33 -17.41 9.40
C LYS A 137 -1.76 -17.95 9.53
N LEU A 138 -2.70 -17.07 9.83
CA LEU A 138 -4.12 -17.44 9.95
C LEU A 138 -4.66 -18.04 8.64
N LEU A 139 -4.36 -17.41 7.51
CA LEU A 139 -4.76 -17.90 6.19
C LEU A 139 -4.12 -19.24 5.82
N LYS A 140 -2.89 -19.50 6.28
CA LYS A 140 -2.25 -20.79 6.02
C LYS A 140 -3.00 -21.95 6.68
N ASP A 141 -3.57 -21.72 7.87
CA ASP A 141 -4.25 -22.74 8.66
C ASP A 141 -5.66 -23.06 8.12
N ASN A 142 -6.33 -22.09 7.48
CA ASN A 142 -7.70 -22.24 6.97
C ASN A 142 -7.80 -22.49 5.45
N GLY A 143 -6.68 -22.70 4.77
CA GLY A 143 -6.64 -22.94 3.33
C GLY A 143 -6.77 -21.67 2.46
N TYR A 144 -6.37 -20.53 2.99
CA TYR A 144 -6.35 -19.21 2.33
C TYR A 144 -7.74 -18.70 1.95
N LYS A 145 -8.70 -18.88 2.86
CA LYS A 145 -10.08 -18.42 2.66
C LYS A 145 -10.43 -17.31 3.63
N LEU A 146 -11.24 -16.36 3.18
CA LEU A 146 -11.89 -15.41 4.07
C LEU A 146 -12.97 -16.15 4.87
N ASP A 147 -12.74 -16.32 6.16
CA ASP A 147 -13.70 -16.83 7.13
C ASP A 147 -13.93 -15.82 8.27
N ASP A 148 -14.71 -16.21 9.27
CA ASP A 148 -15.00 -15.35 10.43
C ASP A 148 -13.74 -14.98 11.21
N GLY A 149 -12.77 -15.89 11.32
CA GLY A 149 -11.51 -15.64 12.02
C GLY A 149 -10.65 -14.62 11.30
N VAL A 150 -10.52 -14.74 9.98
CA VAL A 150 -9.81 -13.76 9.14
C VAL A 150 -10.53 -12.41 9.16
N THR A 151 -11.87 -12.42 9.09
CA THR A 151 -12.67 -11.20 9.17
C THR A 151 -12.47 -10.46 10.49
N GLU A 152 -12.46 -11.19 11.61
CA GLU A 152 -12.22 -10.62 12.94
C GLU A 152 -10.79 -10.08 13.07
N TYR A 153 -9.80 -10.82 12.56
CA TYR A 153 -8.42 -10.36 12.51
C TYR A 153 -8.29 -9.03 11.77
N LEU A 154 -8.89 -8.93 10.58
CA LEU A 154 -8.88 -7.72 9.77
C LEU A 154 -9.54 -6.54 10.50
N LYS A 155 -10.70 -6.74 11.13
CA LYS A 155 -11.40 -5.70 11.91
C LYS A 155 -10.58 -5.19 13.09
N SER A 156 -9.90 -6.08 13.81
CA SER A 156 -9.09 -5.73 14.98
C SER A 156 -7.78 -5.05 14.57
N GLU A 157 -7.06 -5.64 13.62
CA GLU A 157 -5.69 -5.22 13.30
C GLU A 157 -5.62 -4.15 12.22
N VAL A 158 -6.58 -4.09 11.30
CA VAL A 158 -6.56 -3.20 10.14
C VAL A 158 -7.95 -2.60 9.88
N PRO A 159 -8.59 -1.93 10.85
CA PRO A 159 -9.94 -1.42 10.68
C PRO A 159 -10.05 -0.45 9.49
N GLN A 160 -11.04 -0.68 8.63
CA GLN A 160 -11.43 0.30 7.61
C GLN A 160 -12.08 1.51 8.30
N SER A 161 -11.70 2.72 7.89
CA SER A 161 -12.20 3.99 8.44
C SER A 161 -13.64 4.28 8.03
#